data_AF-A0A8E0WNP6-F1
#
_entry.id   AF-A0A8E0WNP6-F1
#
_cell.length_a   1.000
_cell.length_b   1.000
_cell.length_c   1.000
_cell.angle_alpha   90.00
_cell.angle_beta   90.00
_cell.angle_gamma   90.00
#
_symmetry.space_group_name_H-M   'P 1'
#
loop_
_entity.id
_entity.type
_entity.pdbx_description
1 polymer ?
#
loop_
_entity_poly.entity_id
_entity_poly.type
_entity_poly.pdbx_seq_one_letter_code
_entity_poly.pdbx_strand_id
1 'polypeptide(L)'
;MTSPLPPFDDIAPVSDELTEYDRAHIKLYMRLLDAADDGAEWAEAVNVLFGIDPVREPERARQVHDSHLGRARWMTQSGYRQLLRHPTDRT
;
A
#
# COMPACT_ATOMS: atom_id res chain seq x y z
N MET A 1 15.63 2.56 -13.72
CA MET A 1 15.71 3.50 -12.58
C MET A 1 14.38 3.47 -11.86
N THR A 2 14.33 2.91 -10.65
CA THR A 2 13.11 2.88 -9.84
C THR A 2 12.83 4.31 -9.38
N SER A 3 11.73 4.92 -9.82
CA SER A 3 11.32 6.22 -9.28
C SER A 3 11.18 6.12 -7.76
N PRO A 4 11.58 7.16 -6.99
CA PRO A 4 11.32 7.20 -5.57
C PRO A 4 9.82 7.04 -5.32
N LEU A 5 9.48 6.27 -4.29
CA LEU A 5 8.09 6.12 -3.86
C LEU A 5 7.58 7.49 -3.39
N PRO A 6 6.29 7.81 -3.62
CA PRO A 6 5.70 8.99 -3.02
C PRO A 6 5.78 8.93 -1.49
N PRO A 7 5.75 10.08 -0.80
CA PRO A 7 5.64 10.12 0.65
C PRO A 7 4.43 9.32 1.12
N PHE A 8 4.61 8.56 2.20
CA PHE A 8 3.59 7.72 2.81
C PHE A 8 3.32 8.18 4.24
N ASP A 9 2.11 7.91 4.72
CA ASP A 9 1.72 8.07 6.12
C ASP A 9 1.95 6.76 6.87
N ASP A 10 2.06 6.78 8.20
CA ASP A 10 2.21 5.53 8.98
C ASP A 10 0.94 4.65 8.93
N ILE A 11 -0.22 5.25 8.62
CA ILE A 11 -1.50 4.57 8.42
C ILE A 11 -2.03 4.87 7.02
N ALA A 12 -2.27 3.81 6.26
CA ALA A 12 -2.93 3.89 4.97
C ALA A 12 -4.42 4.29 5.14
N PRO A 13 -5.05 4.87 4.10
CA PRO A 13 -6.45 5.27 4.17
C PRO A 13 -7.39 4.13 4.58
N VAL A 14 -8.29 4.44 5.51
CA VAL A 14 -9.39 3.55 5.92
C VAL A 14 -10.69 4.13 5.38
N SER A 15 -11.06 3.73 4.17
CA SER A 15 -12.27 4.18 3.47
C SER A 15 -12.75 3.10 2.52
N ASP A 16 -14.04 3.10 2.20
CA ASP A 16 -14.62 2.29 1.12
C ASP A 16 -14.51 2.96 -0.26
N GLU A 17 -13.88 4.12 -0.33
CA GLU A 17 -13.60 4.85 -1.57
C GLU A 17 -12.11 4.85 -1.92
N LEU A 18 -11.84 4.90 -3.21
CA LEU A 18 -10.51 5.08 -3.77
C LEU A 18 -10.07 6.54 -3.59
N THR A 19 -8.90 6.74 -3.00
CA THR A 19 -8.33 8.06 -2.72
C THR A 19 -7.21 8.41 -3.70
N GLU A 20 -6.77 9.67 -3.69
CA GLU A 20 -5.56 10.07 -4.41
C GLU A 20 -4.29 9.41 -3.84
N TYR A 21 -4.28 9.14 -2.54
CA TYR A 21 -3.21 8.37 -1.89
C TYR A 21 -3.07 6.99 -2.53
N ASP A 22 -4.18 6.28 -2.73
CA ASP A 22 -4.15 4.96 -3.36
C ASP A 22 -3.60 5.02 -4.79
N ARG A 23 -3.98 6.05 -5.56
CA ARG A 23 -3.50 6.24 -6.93
C ARG A 23 -1.99 6.49 -6.97
N ALA A 24 -1.48 7.30 -6.04
CA ALA A 24 -0.05 7.55 -5.93
C ALA A 24 0.73 6.28 -5.52
N HIS A 25 0.13 5.42 -4.68
CA HIS A 25 0.80 4.28 -4.06
C HIS A 25 0.57 2.93 -4.76
N ILE A 26 -0.04 2.89 -5.95
CA ILE A 26 -0.29 1.62 -6.69
C ILE A 26 0.96 0.73 -6.80
N LYS A 27 2.12 1.33 -7.14
CA LYS A 27 3.39 0.58 -7.26
C LYS A 27 3.85 0.00 -5.92
N LEU A 28 3.66 0.74 -4.83
CA LEU A 28 3.98 0.27 -3.48
C LEU A 28 3.08 -0.92 -3.10
N TYR A 29 1.76 -0.81 -3.37
CA TYR A 29 0.81 -1.87 -3.09
C TYR A 29 1.13 -3.16 -3.86
N MET A 30 1.49 -3.06 -5.15
CA MET A 30 1.92 -4.22 -5.94
C MET A 30 3.13 -4.91 -5.30
N ARG A 31 4.18 -4.16 -4.95
CA ARG A 31 5.39 -4.72 -4.33
C ARG A 31 5.13 -5.34 -2.97
N LEU A 32 4.23 -4.78 -2.17
CA LEU A 32 3.80 -5.35 -0.90
C LEU A 32 3.04 -6.67 -1.09
N LEU A 33 2.16 -6.72 -2.08
CA LEU A 33 1.40 -7.92 -2.40
C LEU A 33 2.32 -9.03 -2.92
N ASP A 34 3.24 -8.72 -3.83
CA ASP A 34 4.23 -9.68 -4.35
C ASP A 34 5.09 -10.23 -3.20
N ALA A 35 5.62 -9.37 -2.33
CA ALA A 35 6.40 -9.81 -1.17
C ALA A 35 5.59 -10.71 -0.22
N ALA A 36 4.31 -10.40 0.00
CA ALA A 36 3.45 -11.23 0.85
C ALA A 36 3.09 -12.58 0.20
N ASP A 37 2.93 -12.63 -1.12
CA ASP A 37 2.65 -13.87 -1.88
C ASP A 37 3.88 -14.78 -1.96
N ASP A 38 5.07 -14.18 -2.10
CA ASP A 38 6.37 -14.87 -2.05
C ASP A 38 6.75 -15.33 -0.63
N GLY A 39 5.94 -15.00 0.39
CA GLY A 39 6.17 -15.38 1.78
C GLY A 39 7.37 -14.65 2.42
N ALA A 40 7.73 -13.46 1.92
CA ALA A 40 8.81 -12.66 2.47
C ALA A 40 8.50 -12.22 3.91
N GLU A 41 9.56 -12.06 4.70
CA GLU A 41 9.44 -11.56 6.07
C GLU A 41 8.96 -10.11 6.06
N TRP A 42 7.89 -9.83 6.81
CA TRP A 42 7.26 -8.50 6.86
C TRP A 42 8.27 -7.40 7.27
N ALA A 43 9.23 -7.73 8.12
CA ALA A 43 10.26 -6.84 8.63
C ALA A 43 11.26 -6.45 7.51
N GLU A 44 11.57 -7.37 6.61
CA GLU A 44 12.38 -7.07 5.43
C GLU A 44 11.58 -6.20 4.45
N ALA A 45 10.33 -6.57 4.19
CA ALA A 45 9.46 -5.80 3.29
C ALA A 45 9.31 -4.35 3.75
N VAL A 46 9.08 -4.09 5.05
CA VAL A 46 8.95 -2.72 5.55
C VAL A 46 10.25 -1.93 5.48
N ASN A 47 11.39 -2.55 5.76
CA ASN A 47 12.70 -1.92 5.63
C ASN A 47 12.97 -1.53 4.17
N VAL A 48 12.80 -2.47 3.24
CA VAL A 48 13.09 -2.25 1.82
C VAL A 48 12.10 -1.28 1.15
N LEU A 49 10.82 -1.35 1.50
CA LEU A 49 9.79 -0.56 0.82
C LEU A 49 9.53 0.80 1.47
N PHE A 50 9.66 0.92 2.78
CA PHE A 50 9.36 2.14 3.53
C PHE A 50 10.60 2.78 4.15
N GLY A 51 11.75 2.10 4.16
CA GLY A 51 12.96 2.60 4.79
C GLY A 51 12.87 2.66 6.33
N ILE A 52 11.93 1.93 6.93
CA ILE A 52 11.75 1.88 8.39
C ILE A 52 12.53 0.68 8.93
N ASP A 53 13.42 0.94 9.89
CA ASP A 53 14.18 -0.11 10.56
C ASP A 53 13.30 -0.81 11.61
N PRO A 54 12.92 -2.09 11.41
CA PRO A 54 12.04 -2.82 12.33
C PRO A 54 12.70 -3.17 13.67
N VAL A 55 14.02 -3.09 13.79
CA VAL A 55 14.73 -3.29 15.06
C VAL A 55 14.71 -2.00 15.89
N ARG A 56 14.81 -0.85 15.24
CA ARG A 56 14.84 0.46 15.91
C ARG A 56 13.44 1.01 16.21
N GLU A 57 12.49 0.77 15.31
CA GLU A 57 11.12 1.28 15.38
C GLU A 57 10.08 0.14 15.18
N PRO A 58 10.10 -0.93 16.00
CA PRO A 58 9.33 -2.15 15.75
C PRO A 58 7.82 -1.94 15.64
N GLU A 59 7.25 -1.12 16.54
CA GLU A 59 5.81 -0.85 16.57
C GLU A 59 5.37 -0.10 15.31
N ARG A 60 6.08 0.97 14.97
CA ARG A 60 5.81 1.78 13.78
C ARG A 60 6.00 0.96 12.50
N ALA A 61 7.08 0.17 12.41
CA ALA A 61 7.33 -0.70 11.26
C ALA A 61 6.19 -1.70 11.06
N ARG A 62 5.72 -2.32 12.15
CA ARG A 62 4.61 -3.25 12.10
C ARG A 62 3.29 -2.58 11.70
N GLN A 63 3.01 -1.40 12.25
CA GLN A 63 1.83 -0.60 11.94
C GLN A 63 1.78 -0.20 10.46
N VAL A 64 2.89 0.33 9.93
CA VAL A 64 3.02 0.72 8.52
C VAL A 64 2.80 -0.50 7.62
N HIS A 65 3.47 -1.61 7.91
CA HIS A 65 3.32 -2.85 7.14
C HIS A 65 1.87 -3.33 7.10
N ASP A 66 1.25 -3.53 8.27
CA ASP A 66 -0.07 -4.15 8.37
C ASP A 66 -1.15 -3.25 7.78
N SER A 67 -1.06 -1.93 8.00
CA SER A 67 -2.00 -0.95 7.44
C SER A 67 -1.94 -0.91 5.91
N HIS A 68 -0.73 -0.84 5.34
CA HIS A 68 -0.57 -0.74 3.89
C HIS A 68 -0.84 -2.06 3.17
N LEU A 69 -0.48 -3.20 3.75
CA LEU A 69 -0.82 -4.51 3.19
C LEU A 69 -2.33 -4.73 3.23
N GLY A 70 -3.00 -4.33 4.33
CA GLY A 70 -4.46 -4.34 4.42
C GLY A 70 -5.11 -3.49 3.34
N ARG A 71 -4.61 -2.27 3.12
CA ARG A 71 -5.11 -1.39 2.07
C ARG A 71 -4.85 -1.93 0.66
N ALA A 72 -3.67 -2.49 0.41
CA ALA A 72 -3.32 -3.12 -0.86
C ALA A 72 -4.26 -4.29 -1.20
N ARG A 73 -4.60 -5.13 -0.21
CA ARG A 73 -5.59 -6.21 -0.37
C ARG A 73 -6.99 -5.68 -0.64
N TRP A 74 -7.41 -4.60 0.02
CA TRP A 74 -8.67 -3.95 -0.30
C TRP A 74 -8.70 -3.39 -1.74
N MET A 75 -7.58 -2.83 -2.21
CA MET A 75 -7.45 -2.34 -3.58
C MET A 75 -7.65 -3.44 -4.62
N THR A 76 -7.14 -4.66 -4.39
CA THR A 76 -7.34 -5.79 -5.32
C THR A 76 -8.74 -6.41 -5.23
N GLN A 77 -9.36 -6.38 -4.05
CA GLN A 77 -10.67 -7.00 -3.84
C GLN A 77 -11.84 -6.09 -4.23
N SER A 78 -11.72 -4.79 -3.97
CA SER A 78 -12.81 -3.82 -4.02
C SER A 78 -12.43 -2.52 -4.74
N GLY A 79 -11.29 -1.92 -4.37
CA GLY A 79 -10.89 -0.60 -4.85
C GLY A 79 -10.67 -0.50 -6.37
N TYR A 80 -10.17 -1.56 -7.02
CA TYR A 80 -9.90 -1.55 -8.46
C TYR A 80 -11.16 -1.25 -9.29
N ARG A 81 -12.35 -1.66 -8.84
CA ARG A 81 -13.60 -1.40 -9.56
C ARG A 81 -13.86 0.09 -9.71
N GLN A 82 -13.37 0.91 -8.78
CA GLN A 82 -13.50 2.36 -8.82
C GLN A 82 -12.50 3.01 -9.78
N LEU A 83 -11.39 2.34 -10.11
CA LEU A 83 -10.50 2.76 -11.21
C LEU A 83 -11.14 2.57 -12.58
N LEU A 84 -12.03 1.58 -12.71
CA LEU A 84 -12.71 1.24 -13.95
C LEU A 84 -13.96 2.08 -14.22
N ARG A 85 -14.48 2.79 -13.22
CA ARG A 85 -15.62 3.70 -13.38
C ARG A 85 -15.17 4.92 -14.20
N HIS A 86 -15.71 5.06 -15.41
CA HIS A 86 -15.46 6.24 -16.23
C HIS A 86 -16.16 7.46 -15.60
N PRO A 87 -15.58 8.69 -15.73
CA PRO A 87 -16.24 9.92 -15.30
C PRO A 87 -17.59 10.18 -15.99
N THR A 88 -17.88 9.48 -17.08
CA THR A 88 -19.03 9.72 -17.97
C THR A 88 -20.28 8.92 -17.61
N ASP A 89 -20.24 7.99 -16.64
CA ASP A 89 -21.41 7.20 -16.22
C ASP A 89 -22.36 7.94 -15.25
N ARG A 90 -22.36 9.28 -15.30
CA ARG A 90 -23.25 10.14 -14.52
C ARG A 90 -24.06 11.02 -15.48
N THR A 91 -24.90 10.39 -16.30
CA THR A 91 -25.96 11.03 -17.10
C THR A 91 -27.28 10.36 -16.83
#